data_AF-U2DLS7-F1
#
_entry.id   AF-U2DLS7-F1
#
_cell.length_a   1.000
_cell.length_b   1.000
_cell.length_c   1.000
_cell.angle_alpha   90.00
_cell.angle_beta   90.00
_cell.angle_gamma   90.00
#
_symmetry.space_group_name_H-M   'P 1'
#
loop_
_entity.id
_entity.type
_entity.pdbx_description
1 polymer ?
#
loop_
_entity_poly.entity_id
_entity_poly.type
_entity_poly.pdbx_seq_one_letter_code
_entity_poly.pdbx_strand_id
1 'polypeptide(L)'
;MLSREDVLAARDRVAETARHTPLERSYSLSAMTGADIRPKYETVQRTGSFKIRGATNRIATLTDDQQAAGVVAASAGNHAQGVALA
;
A
#
# COMPACT_ATOMS: atom_id res chain seq x y z
N MET A 1 11.70 1.11 -16.14
CA MET A 1 11.74 2.28 -15.23
C MET A 1 10.29 2.62 -14.89
N LEU A 2 9.96 2.89 -13.62
CA LEU A 2 8.58 3.23 -13.24
C LEU A 2 8.25 4.67 -13.65
N SER A 3 7.01 4.90 -14.06
CA SER A 3 6.47 6.21 -14.43
C SER A 3 5.26 6.60 -13.58
N ARG A 4 4.80 7.83 -13.75
CA ARG A 4 3.53 8.29 -13.14
C ARG A 4 2.34 7.44 -13.60
N GLU A 5 2.36 6.95 -14.84
CA GLU A 5 1.27 6.15 -15.39
C GLU A 5 1.13 4.82 -14.68
N ASP A 6 2.24 4.20 -14.26
CA ASP A 6 2.21 2.95 -13.48
C ASP A 6 1.50 3.14 -12.14
N VAL A 7 1.70 4.30 -11.49
CA VAL A 7 1.04 4.65 -10.22
C VAL A 7 -0.45 4.90 -10.43
N LEU A 8 -0.82 5.57 -11.55
CA LEU A 8 -2.22 5.80 -11.88
C LEU A 8 -2.95 4.49 -12.22
N ALA A 9 -2.32 3.59 -12.97
CA ALA A 9 -2.87 2.27 -13.28
C ALA A 9 -3.06 1.42 -12.01
N ALA A 10 -2.16 1.56 -11.04
CA ALA A 10 -2.29 0.86 -9.76
C ALA A 10 -3.51 1.31 -8.94
N ARG A 11 -4.00 2.54 -9.12
CA ARG A 11 -5.14 3.09 -8.37
C ARG A 11 -6.36 2.18 -8.46
N ASP A 12 -6.72 1.78 -9.68
CA ASP A 12 -7.94 1.01 -9.91
C ASP A 12 -7.76 -0.44 -9.40
N ARG A 13 -6.57 -1.03 -9.57
CA ARG A 13 -6.25 -2.38 -9.07
C ARG A 13 -6.32 -2.50 -7.56
N VAL A 14 -5.97 -1.45 -6.82
CA VAL A 14 -5.94 -1.48 -5.35
C VAL A 14 -7.22 -0.94 -4.71
N ALA A 15 -8.16 -0.41 -5.47
CA ALA A 15 -9.32 0.31 -4.94
C ALA A 15 -10.20 -0.54 -4.01
N GLU A 16 -10.37 -1.83 -4.33
CA GLU A 16 -11.19 -2.75 -3.53
C GLU A 16 -10.48 -3.20 -2.25
N THR A 17 -9.16 -3.31 -2.27
CA THR A 17 -8.40 -3.84 -1.14
C THR A 17 -7.86 -2.75 -0.23
N ALA A 18 -7.35 -1.64 -0.77
CA ALA A 18 -6.68 -0.60 -0.02
C ALA A 18 -7.63 0.51 0.45
N ARG A 19 -7.49 0.93 1.70
CA ARG A 19 -8.20 2.08 2.27
C ARG A 19 -7.60 3.41 1.82
N HIS A 20 -8.45 4.43 1.70
CA HIS A 20 -8.02 5.82 1.79
C HIS A 20 -7.72 6.16 3.25
N THR A 21 -6.43 6.16 3.59
CA THR A 21 -5.96 6.42 4.96
C THR A 21 -6.04 7.92 5.29
N PRO A 22 -6.21 8.30 6.56
CA PRO A 22 -6.25 9.71 6.94
C PRO A 22 -4.95 10.47 6.64
N LEU A 23 -5.09 11.78 6.41
CA LEU A 23 -3.99 12.74 6.29
C LEU A 23 -4.30 13.90 7.24
N GLU A 24 -4.01 13.71 8.52
CA GLU A 24 -4.38 14.66 9.57
C GLU A 24 -3.26 15.64 9.87
N ARG A 25 -3.61 16.83 10.34
CA ARG A 25 -2.62 17.78 10.83
C ARG A 25 -2.09 17.36 12.20
N SER A 26 -0.77 17.32 12.35
CA SER A 26 -0.13 17.17 13.65
C SER A 26 0.20 18.54 14.22
N TYR A 27 -0.56 19.00 15.23
CA TYR A 27 -0.31 20.27 15.89
C TYR A 27 1.07 20.31 16.56
N SER A 28 1.46 19.25 17.27
CA SER A 28 2.74 19.19 17.97
C SER A 28 3.92 19.23 17.00
N LEU A 29 3.91 18.41 15.95
CA LEU A 29 5.01 18.42 14.96
C LEU A 29 5.06 19.73 14.18
N SER A 30 3.90 20.31 13.87
CA SER A 30 3.84 21.61 13.21
C SER A 30 4.45 22.71 14.08
N ALA A 31 4.14 22.73 15.38
CA ALA A 31 4.71 23.70 16.32
C ALA A 31 6.23 23.51 16.49
N MET A 32 6.70 22.25 16.58
CA MET A 32 8.13 21.94 16.73
C MET A 32 8.97 22.33 15.52
N THR A 33 8.39 22.29 14.31
CA THR A 33 9.13 22.49 13.06
C THR A 33 8.87 23.85 12.39
N GLY A 34 7.81 24.55 12.78
CA GLY A 34 7.35 25.76 12.11
C GLY A 34 6.66 25.51 10.75
N ALA A 35 6.43 24.25 10.36
CA ALA A 35 5.79 23.87 9.09
C ALA A 35 4.39 23.25 9.30
N ASP A 36 3.55 23.16 8.25
CA ASP A 36 2.28 22.42 8.31
C ASP A 36 2.53 20.92 8.11
N ILE A 37 2.70 20.18 9.20
CA ILE A 37 3.01 18.75 9.16
C ILE A 37 1.73 17.92 9.18
N ARG A 38 1.54 17.10 8.14
CA ARG A 38 0.40 16.19 8.01
C ARG A 38 0.85 14.73 7.77
N PRO A 39 0.85 13.87 8.80
CA PRO A 39 1.20 12.47 8.61
C PRO A 39 0.15 11.70 7.82
N LYS A 40 0.61 10.86 6.89
CA LYS A 40 -0.23 9.89 6.17
C LYS A 40 -0.26 8.57 6.93
N TYR A 41 -1.39 8.24 7.54
CA TYR A 41 -1.50 7.10 8.47
C TYR A 41 -1.66 5.75 7.77
N GLU A 42 -0.61 5.28 7.10
CA GLU A 42 -0.60 3.92 6.52
C GLU A 42 -0.62 2.81 7.58
N THR A 43 -0.42 3.14 8.86
CA THR A 43 -0.58 2.20 9.98
C THR A 43 -2.03 1.73 10.17
N VAL A 44 -3.03 2.50 9.72
CA VAL A 44 -4.46 2.10 9.78
C VAL A 44 -4.95 1.43 8.49
N GLN A 45 -4.04 1.20 7.54
CA GLN A 45 -4.33 0.40 6.36
C GLN A 45 -4.64 -1.06 6.76
N ARG A 46 -5.31 -1.82 5.89
CA ARG A 46 -5.41 -3.28 6.05
C ARG A 46 -4.01 -3.87 6.20
N THR A 47 -3.89 -4.88 7.06
CA THR A 47 -2.60 -5.48 7.46
C THR A 47 -1.64 -4.51 8.17
N GLY A 48 -2.13 -3.39 8.71
CA GLY A 48 -1.37 -2.48 9.57
C GLY A 48 -0.23 -1.71 8.89
N SER A 49 -0.14 -1.73 7.56
CA SER A 49 0.90 -1.00 6.82
C SER A 49 0.52 -0.76 5.36
N PHE A 50 1.31 0.05 4.65
CA PHE A 50 1.10 0.33 3.23
C PHE A 50 1.30 -0.87 2.29
N LYS A 51 1.86 -1.99 2.79
CA LYS A 51 2.37 -3.09 1.94
C LYS A 51 1.27 -3.83 1.17
N ILE A 52 0.02 -3.81 1.64
CA ILE A 52 -1.12 -4.37 0.91
C ILE A 52 -1.30 -3.73 -0.46
N ARG A 53 -1.00 -2.43 -0.62
CA ARG A 53 -1.13 -1.72 -1.90
C ARG A 53 -0.25 -2.35 -2.98
N GLY A 54 1.02 -2.57 -2.66
CA GLY A 54 1.98 -3.16 -3.59
C GLY A 54 1.69 -4.63 -3.86
N ALA A 55 1.31 -5.38 -2.82
CA ALA A 55 0.95 -6.80 -2.95
C ALA A 55 -0.25 -6.99 -3.91
N THR A 56 -1.36 -6.29 -3.65
CA THR A 56 -2.55 -6.32 -4.51
C THR A 56 -2.23 -5.85 -5.93
N ASN A 57 -1.52 -4.73 -6.10
CA ASN A 57 -1.17 -4.25 -7.45
C ASN A 57 -0.32 -5.28 -8.22
N ARG A 58 0.63 -5.97 -7.57
CA ARG A 58 1.44 -6.98 -8.25
C ARG A 58 0.63 -8.22 -8.59
N ILE A 59 -0.15 -8.75 -7.65
CA ILE A 59 -0.96 -9.96 -7.87
C ILE A 59 -2.01 -9.72 -8.95
N ALA A 60 -2.64 -8.54 -8.98
CA ALA A 60 -3.62 -8.14 -10.00
C ALA A 60 -3.01 -7.91 -11.40
N THR A 61 -1.69 -8.04 -11.58
CA THR A 61 -1.02 -7.96 -12.89
C THR A 61 -0.43 -9.29 -13.34
N LEU A 62 -0.68 -10.36 -12.60
CA LEU A 62 -0.33 -11.71 -13.02
C LEU A 62 -1.22 -12.13 -14.19
N THR A 63 -0.66 -12.88 -15.13
CA THR A 63 -1.46 -13.60 -16.12
C THR A 63 -2.21 -14.76 -15.46
N ASP A 64 -3.23 -15.28 -16.11
CA ASP A 64 -4.01 -16.43 -15.60
C ASP A 64 -3.09 -17.62 -15.26
N ASP A 65 -2.13 -17.94 -16.13
CA ASP A 65 -1.14 -19.00 -15.90
C ASP A 65 -0.27 -18.75 -14.66
N GLN A 66 0.15 -17.50 -14.44
CA GLN A 66 0.94 -17.12 -13.27
C GLN A 66 0.11 -17.19 -11.99
N GLN A 67 -1.16 -16.79 -12.05
CA GLN A 67 -2.07 -16.86 -10.91
C GLN A 67 -2.39 -18.32 -10.54
N ALA A 68 -2.59 -19.19 -11.54
CA ALA A 68 -2.81 -20.62 -11.35
C ALA A 68 -1.59 -21.33 -10.73
N ALA A 69 -0.37 -20.90 -11.05
CA ALA A 69 0.86 -21.41 -10.44
C ALA A 69 1.02 -20.98 -8.97
N GLY A 70 0.25 -19.99 -8.50
CA GLY A 70 0.34 -19.42 -7.17
C GLY A 70 1.53 -18.46 -6.98
N VAL A 71 1.63 -17.89 -5.78
CA VAL A 71 2.70 -16.94 -5.43
C VAL A 71 3.43 -17.37 -4.16
N VAL A 72 4.70 -16.99 -4.06
CA VAL A 72 5.52 -17.18 -2.86
C VAL A 72 6.17 -15.85 -2.48
N ALA A 73 6.19 -15.55 -1.18
CA ALA A 73 6.88 -14.40 -0.63
C ALA A 73 7.59 -14.80 0.68
N ALA A 74 8.79 -14.27 0.89
CA ALA A 74 9.54 -14.42 2.14
C ALA A 74 9.60 -13.07 2.86
N SER A 75 8.96 -12.98 4.02
CA SER A 75 9.02 -11.78 4.87
C SER A 75 8.69 -12.14 6.31
N ALA A 76 9.40 -11.50 7.26
CA ALA A 76 9.16 -11.68 8.69
C ALA A 76 8.02 -10.79 9.25
N GLY A 77 7.17 -10.17 8.41
CA GLY A 77 6.13 -9.26 8.92
C GLY A 77 5.23 -8.64 7.84
N ASN A 78 5.19 -7.31 7.77
CA ASN A 78 4.20 -6.53 7.01
C ASN A 78 3.97 -6.98 5.56
N HIS A 79 5.01 -7.41 4.84
CA HIS A 79 4.85 -7.88 3.47
C HIS A 79 4.21 -9.28 3.41
N ALA A 80 4.52 -10.17 4.35
CA ALA A 80 3.87 -11.48 4.44
C ALA A 80 2.36 -11.31 4.67
N GLN A 81 1.97 -10.43 5.60
CA GLN A 81 0.54 -10.14 5.83
C GLN A 81 -0.12 -9.50 4.59
N GLY A 82 0.59 -8.56 3.94
CA GLY A 82 0.11 -7.92 2.72
C GLY A 82 -0.12 -8.91 1.57
N VAL A 83 0.80 -9.86 1.35
CA VAL A 83 0.67 -10.89 0.31
C VAL A 83 -0.40 -11.91 0.68
N ALA A 84 -0.50 -12.30 1.95
CA ALA A 84 -1.50 -13.28 2.39
C ALA A 84 -2.95 -12.75 2.27
N LEU A 85 -3.17 -11.43 2.34
CA LEU A 85 -4.49 -10.83 2.17
C LEU A 85 -4.82 -10.46 0.71
N ALA A 86 -3.80 -10.17 -0.11
CA ALA A 86 -3.95 -9.69 -1.47
C ALA A 86 -4.38 -10.79 -2.45
#